data_AF-A0A7C4Q031-F1
#
_entry.id   AF-A0A7C4Q031-F1
#
_cell.length_a   1.000
_cell.length_b   1.000
_cell.length_c   1.000
_cell.angle_alpha   90.00
_cell.angle_beta   90.00
_cell.angle_gamma   90.00
#
_symmetry.space_group_name_H-M   'P 1'
#
loop_
_entity.id
_entity.type
_entity.pdbx_description
1 polymer ?
#
loop_
_entity_poly.entity_id
_entity_poly.type
_entity_poly.pdbx_seq_one_letter_code
_entity_poly.pdbx_strand_id
1 'polypeptide(L)'
;KGNAMVAWRVPEEKIEEIGQYLSKLPYISHCYVRETYEDWNYNLYTMIHGKNKREVKKKIKEISEKFSLTEYQVLFTKKEIVRKHAKYEI
;
A
#
# COMPACT_ATOMS: atom_id res chain seq x y z
N LYS A 1 7.40 14.27 6.53
CA LYS A 1 7.45 12.81 6.28
C LYS A 1 6.38 12.46 5.25
N GLY A 2 6.68 11.61 4.26
CA GLY A 2 5.70 11.09 3.32
C GLY A 2 5.35 9.66 3.73
N ASN A 3 4.22 9.48 4.39
CA ASN A 3 3.68 8.16 4.71
C ASN A 3 2.30 8.08 4.06
N ALA A 4 2.03 7.03 3.31
CA ALA A 4 0.72 6.79 2.73
C ALA A 4 0.38 5.32 2.77
N MET A 5 -0.86 5.01 3.15
CA MET A 5 -1.47 3.75 2.79
C MET A 5 -2.01 3.90 1.36
N VAL A 6 -1.74 2.91 0.51
CA VAL A 6 -2.31 2.85 -0.83
C VAL A 6 -3.15 1.60 -0.93
N ALA A 7 -4.42 1.78 -1.28
CA ALA A 7 -5.35 0.70 -1.58
C ALA A 7 -5.41 0.56 -3.10
N TRP A 8 -5.05 -0.60 -3.62
CA TRP A 8 -4.95 -0.91 -5.04
C TRP A 8 -6.10 -1.86 -5.42
N ARG A 9 -6.68 -1.64 -6.60
CA ARG A 9 -7.54 -2.61 -7.25
C ARG A 9 -6.66 -3.41 -8.20
N VAL A 10 -6.46 -4.68 -7.87
CA VAL A 10 -5.56 -5.59 -8.59
C VAL A 10 -6.41 -6.74 -9.15
N PRO A 11 -6.21 -7.14 -10.42
CA PRO A 11 -6.84 -8.37 -10.94
C PRO A 11 -6.45 -9.58 -10.09
N GLU A 12 -7.41 -10.43 -9.75
CA GLU A 12 -7.24 -11.51 -8.78
C GLU A 12 -6.09 -12.46 -9.15
N GLU A 13 -5.97 -12.76 -10.45
CA GLU A 13 -4.92 -13.60 -11.03
C GLU A 13 -3.50 -13.00 -10.92
N LYS A 14 -3.38 -11.69 -10.65
CA LYS A 14 -2.10 -10.97 -10.51
C LYS A 14 -1.75 -10.61 -9.08
N ILE A 15 -2.65 -10.81 -8.11
CA ILE A 15 -2.45 -10.39 -6.72
C ILE A 15 -1.16 -10.97 -6.15
N GLU A 16 -0.91 -12.26 -6.34
CA GLU A 16 0.25 -12.95 -5.77
C GLU A 16 1.56 -12.43 -6.37
N GLU A 17 1.64 -12.34 -7.71
CA GLU A 17 2.81 -11.84 -8.42
C GLU A 17 3.15 -10.39 -7.98
N ILE A 18 2.15 -9.51 -8.01
CA ILE A 18 2.31 -8.10 -7.68
C ILE A 18 2.63 -7.96 -6.18
N GLY A 19 1.90 -8.66 -5.32
CA GLY A 19 2.12 -8.65 -3.87
C GLY A 19 3.54 -9.06 -3.48
N GLN A 20 4.05 -10.15 -4.09
CA GLN A 20 5.43 -10.62 -3.88
C GLN A 20 6.49 -9.63 -4.39
N TYR A 21 6.23 -8.93 -5.49
CA TYR A 21 7.13 -7.87 -5.95
C TYR A 21 7.14 -6.69 -4.98
N LEU A 22 5.95 -6.22 -4.58
CA LEU A 22 5.80 -5.06 -3.70
C LEU A 22 6.38 -5.30 -2.31
N SER A 23 6.28 -6.52 -1.76
CA SER A 23 6.85 -6.87 -0.46
C SER A 23 8.38 -6.77 -0.40
N LYS A 24 9.06 -6.81 -1.56
CA LYS A 24 10.52 -6.68 -1.67
C LYS A 24 11.00 -5.23 -1.78
N LEU A 25 10.08 -4.27 -1.96
CA LEU A 25 10.45 -2.87 -2.11
C LEU A 25 10.83 -2.26 -0.75
N PRO A 26 12.03 -1.67 -0.59
CA PRO A 26 12.56 -1.25 0.72
C PRO A 26 11.80 -0.07 1.35
N TYR A 27 10.92 0.57 0.58
CA TYR A 27 10.08 1.67 1.04
C TYR A 27 8.64 1.25 1.34
N ILE A 28 8.34 -0.04 1.29
CA ILE A 28 7.06 -0.63 1.68
C ILE A 28 7.27 -1.42 2.97
N SER A 29 6.55 -1.06 4.03
CA SER A 29 6.67 -1.75 5.33
C SER A 29 5.62 -2.83 5.55
N HIS A 30 4.48 -2.74 4.85
CA HIS A 30 3.36 -3.66 4.97
C HIS A 30 2.73 -3.84 3.59
N CYS A 31 2.36 -5.07 3.27
CA CYS A 31 1.67 -5.46 2.05
C CYS A 31 0.60 -6.50 2.44
N TYR A 32 -0.68 -6.19 2.24
CA TYR A 32 -1.78 -7.05 2.68
C TYR A 32 -2.82 -7.22 1.59
N VAL A 33 -3.28 -8.45 1.40
CA VAL A 33 -4.51 -8.75 0.67
C VAL A 33 -5.69 -8.64 1.64
N ARG A 34 -6.79 -8.05 1.20
CA ARG A 34 -8.03 -7.94 1.99
C ARG A 34 -9.24 -8.26 1.11
N GLU A 35 -10.32 -8.65 1.76
CA GLU A 35 -11.64 -8.73 1.14
C GLU A 35 -12.08 -7.38 0.57
N THR A 36 -12.98 -7.44 -0.40
CA THR A 36 -13.58 -6.26 -1.05
C THR A 36 -15.04 -6.12 -0.62
N TYR A 37 -15.56 -4.90 -0.73
CA TYR A 37 -16.96 -4.57 -0.44
C TYR A 37 -17.52 -3.73 -1.58
N GLU A 38 -18.85 -3.68 -1.73
CA GLU A 38 -19.55 -3.00 -2.82
C GLU A 38 -19.05 -1.55 -3.05
N ASP A 39 -18.92 -0.78 -1.96
CA ASP A 39 -18.45 0.61 -1.99
C ASP A 39 -16.91 0.76 -1.90
N TRP A 40 -16.17 -0.35 -1.74
CA TRP A 40 -14.72 -0.35 -1.53
C TRP A 40 -14.05 -1.56 -2.17
N ASN A 41 -13.89 -1.47 -3.49
CA ASN A 41 -13.38 -2.55 -4.34
C ASN A 41 -11.83 -2.58 -4.44
N TYR A 42 -11.12 -2.44 -3.32
CA TYR A 42 -9.65 -2.50 -3.27
C TYR A 42 -9.19 -3.71 -2.47
N ASN A 43 -8.40 -4.57 -3.10
CA ASN A 43 -8.02 -5.89 -2.57
C ASN A 43 -6.54 -5.99 -2.15
N LEU A 44 -5.67 -5.05 -2.52
CA LEU A 44 -4.27 -5.04 -2.12
C LEU A 44 -3.88 -3.72 -1.45
N TYR A 45 -3.16 -3.77 -0.33
CA TYR A 45 -2.86 -2.61 0.50
C TYR A 45 -1.37 -2.54 0.77
N THR A 46 -0.75 -1.38 0.50
CA THR A 46 0.66 -1.14 0.80
C THR A 46 0.86 0.07 1.69
N MET A 47 1.71 -0.03 2.69
CA MET A 47 2.18 1.11 3.49
C MET A 47 3.50 1.65 2.92
N ILE A 48 3.46 2.78 2.21
CA ILE A 48 4.58 3.37 1.48
C ILE A 48 5.19 4.54 2.24
N HIS A 49 6.53 4.57 2.28
CA HIS A 49 7.33 5.57 3.00
C HIS A 49 8.25 6.37 2.06
N GLY A 50 8.48 7.63 2.42
CA GLY A 50 9.42 8.54 1.76
C GLY A 50 9.69 9.79 2.60
N LYS A 51 10.67 10.59 2.16
CA LYS A 51 11.07 11.82 2.87
C LYS A 51 9.93 12.83 2.88
N ASN A 52 9.20 12.93 1.77
CA ASN A 52 8.08 13.86 1.58
C ASN A 52 6.97 13.27 0.69
N LYS A 53 5.84 13.97 0.56
CA LYS A 53 4.69 13.53 -0.25
C LYS A 53 5.04 13.38 -1.74
N ARG A 54 5.92 14.23 -2.28
CA ARG A 54 6.33 14.18 -3.70
C ARG A 54 7.05 12.88 -4.02
N GLU A 55 7.98 12.46 -3.16
CA GLU A 55 8.71 11.20 -3.31
C GLU A 55 7.76 9.99 -3.24
N VAL A 56 6.83 9.98 -2.28
CA VAL A 56 5.82 8.92 -2.18
C VAL A 56 4.94 8.86 -3.43
N LYS A 57 4.45 10.01 -3.92
CA LYS A 57 3.67 10.06 -5.17
C LYS A 57 4.46 9.51 -6.36
N LYS A 58 5.77 9.79 -6.44
CA LYS A 58 6.64 9.25 -7.49
C LYS A 58 6.71 7.72 -7.43
N LYS A 59 6.96 7.15 -6.24
CA LYS A 59 6.97 5.69 -6.02
C LYS A 59 5.63 5.02 -6.37
N ILE A 60 4.52 5.64 -5.98
CA ILE A 60 3.16 5.16 -6.31
C ILE A 60 2.94 5.16 -7.82
N LYS A 61 3.35 6.23 -8.51
CA LYS A 61 3.26 6.33 -9.96
C LYS A 61 4.11 5.27 -10.66
N GLU A 62 5.33 5.03 -10.20
CA GLU A 62 6.21 3.97 -10.73
C GLU A 62 5.58 2.57 -10.59
N ILE A 63 4.94 2.27 -9.45
CA ILE A 63 4.21 1.01 -9.24
C ILE A 63 3.00 0.92 -10.17
N SER A 64 2.19 1.98 -10.23
CA SER A 64 1.01 2.08 -11.09
C SER A 64 1.36 1.85 -12.56
N GLU A 65 2.41 2.50 -13.06
CA GLU A 65 2.89 2.36 -14.44
C GLU A 65 3.47 0.97 -14.71
N LYS A 66 4.23 0.41 -13.76
CA LYS A 66 4.87 -0.91 -13.92
C LYS A 66 3.84 -2.03 -14.11
N PHE A 67 2.73 -1.98 -13.38
CA PHE A 67 1.71 -3.03 -13.36
C PHE A 67 0.41 -2.62 -14.05
N SER A 68 0.38 -1.44 -14.68
CA SER A 68 -0.82 -0.85 -15.30
C SER A 68 -2.02 -0.77 -14.35
N LEU A 69 -1.78 -0.48 -13.06
CA LEU A 69 -2.81 -0.33 -12.04
C LEU A 69 -3.31 1.11 -12.04
N THR A 70 -4.45 1.37 -12.69
CA THR A 70 -5.03 2.72 -12.81
C THR A 70 -5.99 3.06 -11.68
N GLU A 71 -6.54 2.05 -11.00
CA GLU A 71 -7.49 2.21 -9.91
C GLU A 71 -6.81 1.99 -8.56
N TYR A 72 -6.52 3.09 -7.87
CA TYR A 72 -5.97 3.07 -6.52
C TYR A 72 -6.33 4.34 -5.74
N GLN A 73 -6.31 4.25 -4.41
CA GLN A 73 -6.51 5.38 -3.52
C GLN A 73 -5.28 5.64 -2.66
N VAL A 74 -4.86 6.91 -2.60
CA VAL A 74 -3.70 7.33 -1.80
C VAL A 74 -4.16 8.01 -0.52
N LEU A 75 -4.01 7.32 0.60
CA LEU A 75 -4.41 7.76 1.91
C LEU A 75 -3.17 8.24 2.70
N PHE A 76 -2.83 9.52 2.54
CA PHE A 76 -1.71 10.11 3.28
C PHE A 76 -1.98 10.15 4.78
N THR A 77 -1.01 9.70 5.57
CA THR A 77 -1.07 9.81 7.02
C THR A 77 -1.13 11.28 7.43
N LYS A 78 -2.23 11.68 8.06
CA LYS A 78 -2.39 13.04 8.62
C LYS A 78 -1.66 13.18 9.95
N LYS A 79 -1.81 12.20 10.84
CA LYS A 79 -1.21 12.16 12.18
C LYS A 79 -1.03 10.70 12.59
N GLU A 80 0.12 10.36 13.18
CA GLU A 80 0.35 9.09 13.84
C GLU A 80 -0.08 9.25 15.32
N ILE A 81 -1.07 8.48 15.75
CA ILE A 81 -1.53 8.49 17.16
C ILE A 81 -0.69 7.52 17.99
N VAL A 82 -0.42 6.33 17.45
CA VAL A 82 0.39 5.30 18.07
C VAL A 82 1.10 4.48 17.00
N ARG A 83 2.31 4.04 17.31
CA ARG A 83 3.03 3.01 16.55
C ARG A 83 3.77 2.12 17.52
N LYS A 84 3.26 0.91 17.73
CA LYS A 84 3.83 -0.12 18.60
C LYS A 84 3.48 -1.49 18.04
N HIS A 85 4.29 -2.48 18.37
CA HIS A 85 3.91 -3.88 18.17
C HIS A 85 2.87 -4.27 19.23
N ALA A 86 1.92 -5.13 18.86
CA ALA A 86 1.01 -5.73 19.82
C ALA A 86 1.82 -6.58 20.82
N LYS A 87 1.44 -6.52 22.09
CA LYS A 87 1.98 -7.38 23.14
C LYS A 87 0.86 -8.33 23.56
N TYR A 88 1.18 -9.61 23.60
CA TYR A 88 0.30 -10.65 24.10
C TYR A 88 1.03 -11.30 25.27
N GLU A 89 0.34 -11.46 26.40
CA GLU A 89 0.78 -12.38 27.44
C GLU A 89 0.35 -13.77 26.98
N ILE A 90 1.32 -14.68 26.84
CA ILE A 90 1.10 -16.09 26.53
C ILE A 90 0.95 -16.85 27.84
#